data_AF-A0A455TUZ4-F1
#
_entry.id   AF-A0A455TUZ4-F1
#
_cell.length_a   1.000
_cell.length_b   1.000
_cell.length_c   1.000
_cell.angle_alpha   90.00
_cell.angle_beta   90.00
_cell.angle_gamma   90.00
#
_symmetry.space_group_name_H-M   'P 1'
#
loop_
_entity.id
_entity.type
_entity.pdbx_description
1 polymer ?
#
loop_
_entity_poly.entity_id
_entity_poly.type
_entity_poly.pdbx_seq_one_letter_code
_entity_poly.pdbx_strand_id
1 'polypeptide(L)'
;MVSSSLGTSLLVGPMMVTAVPQHVHADEQGSQTVADPQAFIDQIGWSASEVAASNDLYASVMIAQALLESAYGTSGLASAPNYNLFGVKGSYNGQVVYMATKEYVTDNG
;
A
#
# COMPACT_ATOMS: atom_id res chain seq x y z
N MET A 1 10.84 13.46 -78.98
CA MET A 1 9.42 13.11 -79.22
C MET A 1 9.20 11.80 -78.48
N VAL A 2 8.35 11.63 -77.47
CA VAL A 2 7.05 12.24 -77.16
C VAL A 2 6.86 12.32 -75.62
N SER A 3 5.91 13.17 -75.22
CA SER A 3 5.15 13.38 -73.96
C SER A 3 5.32 12.36 -72.79
N SER A 4 5.19 12.75 -71.51
CA SER A 4 3.93 13.21 -70.92
C SER A 4 4.08 13.87 -69.55
N SER A 5 3.18 14.82 -69.28
CA SER A 5 3.10 15.70 -68.12
C SER A 5 1.87 15.39 -67.25
N LEU A 6 1.96 15.66 -65.94
CA LEU A 6 0.88 15.87 -64.94
C LEU A 6 0.00 14.64 -64.61
N GLY A 7 -0.41 14.36 -63.38
CA GLY A 7 -0.25 15.01 -62.09
C GLY A 7 -1.04 14.17 -61.06
N THR A 8 -0.46 13.87 -59.91
CA THR A 8 -1.14 13.13 -58.83
C THR A 8 -2.04 14.09 -58.06
N SER A 9 -3.34 14.01 -58.30
CA SER A 9 -4.35 14.79 -57.57
C SER A 9 -4.56 14.18 -56.18
N LEU A 10 -4.24 14.93 -55.11
CA LEU A 10 -4.55 14.57 -53.73
C LEU A 10 -5.95 15.09 -53.38
N LEU A 11 -6.95 14.20 -53.38
CA LEU A 11 -8.29 14.52 -52.90
C LEU A 11 -8.28 14.60 -51.37
N VAL A 12 -8.19 15.83 -50.83
CA VAL A 12 -8.46 16.10 -49.41
C VAL A 12 -9.97 16.24 -49.24
N GLY A 13 -10.64 15.14 -48.90
CA GLY A 13 -12.02 15.18 -48.42
C GLY A 13 -12.09 15.74 -47.00
N PRO A 14 -13.22 16.35 -46.58
CA PRO A 14 -13.40 16.78 -45.20
C PRO A 14 -13.41 15.54 -44.29
N MET A 15 -12.37 15.37 -43.46
CA MET A 15 -12.46 14.46 -42.32
C MET A 15 -13.47 15.05 -41.35
N MET A 16 -14.60 14.35 -41.18
CA MET A 16 -15.52 14.59 -40.08
C MET A 16 -14.78 14.21 -38.79
N VAL A 17 -14.23 15.19 -38.07
CA VAL A 17 -13.71 14.97 -36.72
C VAL A 17 -14.91 14.75 -35.81
N THR A 18 -15.28 13.50 -35.59
CA THR A 18 -16.18 13.18 -34.48
C THR A 18 -15.40 13.41 -33.21
N ALA A 19 -15.76 14.46 -32.46
CA ALA A 19 -15.24 14.65 -31.11
C ALA A 19 -15.81 13.52 -30.24
N VAL A 20 -15.14 12.36 -30.25
CA VAL A 20 -15.36 11.35 -29.22
C VAL A 20 -14.84 11.99 -27.93
N PRO A 21 -15.64 12.10 -26.85
CA PRO A 21 -15.12 12.53 -25.58
C PRO A 21 -14.04 11.52 -25.18
N GLN A 22 -12.77 11.92 -25.26
CA GLN A 22 -11.73 11.18 -24.57
C GLN A 22 -11.97 11.41 -23.09
N HIS A 23 -12.71 10.48 -22.48
CA HIS A 23 -12.73 10.35 -21.05
C HIS A 23 -11.30 9.97 -20.63
N VAL A 24 -10.54 10.97 -20.18
CA VAL A 24 -9.26 10.76 -19.53
C VAL A 24 -9.57 10.04 -18.23
N HIS A 25 -9.58 8.71 -18.27
CA HIS A 25 -9.40 7.92 -17.08
C HIS A 25 -7.93 8.07 -16.70
N ALA A 26 -7.66 8.95 -15.74
CA ALA A 26 -6.50 8.74 -14.90
C ALA A 26 -6.75 7.41 -14.18
N ASP A 27 -6.07 6.35 -14.61
CA ASP A 27 -5.98 5.14 -13.81
C ASP A 27 -5.23 5.50 -12.53
N GLU A 28 -5.98 5.87 -11.49
CA GLU A 28 -5.49 5.86 -10.12
C GLU A 28 -5.39 4.39 -9.68
N GLN A 29 -4.47 3.65 -10.31
CA GLN A 29 -4.20 2.26 -9.95
C GLN A 29 -3.35 2.25 -8.68
N GLY A 30 -4.02 2.51 -7.56
CA GLY A 30 -3.51 2.39 -6.22
C GLY A 30 -4.69 2.21 -5.29
N SER A 31 -5.12 0.95 -5.11
CA SER A 31 -5.96 0.60 -3.97
C SER A 31 -5.12 0.81 -2.71
N GLN A 32 -5.08 2.05 -2.23
CA GLN A 32 -4.66 2.36 -0.88
C GLN A 32 -5.66 1.61 -0.01
N THR A 33 -5.26 0.51 0.60
CA THR A 33 -6.04 -0.12 1.67
C THR A 33 -6.21 0.97 2.72
N VAL A 34 -7.38 1.60 2.75
CA VAL A 34 -7.65 2.67 3.71
C VAL A 34 -7.60 1.98 5.06
N ALA A 35 -6.59 2.34 5.86
CA ALA A 35 -6.48 1.86 7.21
C ALA A 35 -7.80 2.15 7.94
N ASP A 36 -8.46 1.10 8.42
CA ASP A 36 -9.65 1.20 9.24
C ASP A 36 -9.25 0.83 10.68
N PRO A 37 -9.06 1.84 11.56
CA PRO A 37 -8.66 1.59 12.93
C PRO A 37 -9.66 0.71 13.68
N GLN A 38 -10.96 0.85 13.41
CA GLN A 38 -11.97 0.08 14.12
C GLN A 38 -11.93 -1.38 13.69
N ALA A 39 -11.83 -1.65 12.39
CA ALA A 39 -11.69 -3.03 11.89
C ALA A 39 -10.44 -3.71 12.45
N PHE A 40 -9.32 -2.99 12.57
CA PHE A 40 -8.10 -3.53 13.18
C PHE A 40 -8.28 -3.79 14.69
N ILE A 41 -8.92 -2.88 15.42
CA ILE A 41 -9.25 -3.07 16.84
C ILE A 41 -10.14 -4.31 17.01
N ASP A 42 -11.16 -4.46 16.18
CA ASP A 42 -12.08 -5.60 16.23
C ASP A 42 -11.34 -6.92 15.93
N GLN A 43 -10.35 -6.89 15.02
CA GLN A 43 -9.53 -8.05 14.67
C GLN A 43 -8.65 -8.53 15.83
N ILE A 44 -8.04 -7.63 16.60
CA ILE A 44 -7.06 -7.99 17.64
C ILE A 44 -7.61 -7.93 19.06
N GLY A 45 -8.76 -7.27 19.25
CA GLY A 45 -9.25 -6.86 20.57
C GLY A 45 -9.50 -8.01 21.54
N TRP A 46 -10.06 -9.12 21.03
CA TRP A 46 -10.29 -10.31 21.86
C TRP A 46 -8.97 -10.94 22.33
N SER A 47 -8.03 -11.19 21.40
CA SER A 47 -6.73 -11.77 21.72
C SER A 47 -5.92 -10.85 22.65
N ALA A 48 -5.94 -9.54 22.41
CA ALA A 48 -5.27 -8.56 23.27
C ALA A 48 -5.86 -8.56 24.69
N SER A 49 -7.18 -8.69 24.83
CA SER A 49 -7.85 -8.79 26.13
C SER A 49 -7.44 -10.05 26.90
N GLU A 50 -7.44 -11.21 26.24
CA GLU A 50 -7.07 -12.49 26.85
C GLU A 50 -5.60 -12.51 27.31
N VAL A 51 -4.69 -12.08 26.43
CA VAL A 51 -3.26 -12.00 26.76
C VAL A 51 -3.02 -10.99 27.87
N ALA A 52 -3.66 -9.82 27.82
CA ALA A 52 -3.47 -8.79 28.84
C ALA A 52 -3.95 -9.24 30.23
N ALA A 53 -5.14 -9.86 30.30
CA ALA A 53 -5.68 -10.40 31.55
C ALA A 53 -4.79 -11.49 32.15
N SER A 54 -4.18 -12.32 31.30
CA SER A 54 -3.29 -13.41 31.73
C SER A 54 -1.90 -12.94 32.18
N ASN A 55 -1.51 -11.70 31.85
CA ASN A 55 -0.14 -11.20 32.07
C ASN A 55 -0.07 -9.92 32.90
N ASP A 56 -1.15 -9.52 33.59
CA ASP A 56 -1.24 -8.27 34.36
C ASP A 56 -0.90 -7.02 33.53
N LEU A 57 -1.43 -6.97 32.30
CA LEU A 57 -1.23 -5.86 31.37
C LEU A 57 -2.56 -5.16 31.07
N TYR A 58 -2.47 -3.95 30.52
CA TYR A 58 -3.61 -3.22 29.99
C TYR A 58 -3.83 -3.56 28.51
N ALA A 59 -4.96 -4.20 28.19
CA ALA A 59 -5.33 -4.50 26.80
C ALA A 59 -5.42 -3.21 25.96
N SER A 60 -5.87 -2.10 26.56
CA SER A 60 -5.92 -0.79 25.91
C SER A 60 -4.56 -0.31 25.43
N VAL A 61 -3.52 -0.43 26.26
CA VAL A 61 -2.16 -0.03 25.90
C VAL A 61 -1.61 -0.96 24.82
N MET A 62 -1.85 -2.26 24.93
CA MET A 62 -1.42 -3.25 23.92
C MET A 62 -2.03 -2.96 22.54
N ILE A 63 -3.34 -2.68 22.48
CA ILE A 63 -4.04 -2.32 21.24
C ILE A 63 -3.52 -1.00 20.68
N ALA A 64 -3.32 0.02 21.54
CA ALA A 64 -2.80 1.32 21.12
C ALA A 64 -1.38 1.22 20.53
N GLN A 65 -0.50 0.42 21.13
CA GLN A 65 0.83 0.16 20.60
C GLN A 65 0.77 -0.63 19.30
N ALA A 66 -0.05 -1.68 19.22
CA ALA A 66 -0.22 -2.43 17.98
C ALA A 66 -0.71 -1.52 16.85
N LEU A 67 -1.68 -0.62 17.09
CA LEU A 67 -2.14 0.36 16.12
C LEU A 67 -1.00 1.24 15.61
N LEU A 68 -0.19 1.80 16.52
CA LEU A 68 0.91 2.71 16.21
C LEU A 68 2.04 2.01 15.45
N GLU A 69 2.52 0.87 15.94
CA GLU A 69 3.69 0.17 15.41
C GLU A 69 3.39 -0.53 14.08
N SER A 70 2.14 -0.96 13.87
CA SER A 70 1.74 -1.72 12.68
C SER A 70 1.13 -0.90 11.55
N ALA A 71 0.93 0.41 11.77
CA ALA A 71 0.10 1.25 10.90
C ALA A 71 -1.30 0.63 10.68
N TYR A 72 -2.04 0.38 11.77
CA TYR A 72 -3.37 -0.25 11.71
C TYR A 72 -3.37 -1.63 11.03
N GLY A 73 -2.29 -2.40 11.18
CA GLY A 73 -2.08 -3.71 10.57
C GLY A 73 -1.57 -3.69 9.12
N THR A 74 -1.44 -2.51 8.50
CA THR A 74 -1.14 -2.37 7.07
C THR A 74 0.35 -2.30 6.74
N SER A 75 1.23 -2.18 7.74
CA SER A 75 2.68 -2.20 7.48
C SER A 75 3.10 -3.54 6.88
N GLY A 76 4.09 -3.55 5.99
CA GLY A 76 4.55 -4.79 5.35
C GLY A 76 5.05 -5.86 6.34
N LEU A 77 5.51 -5.45 7.52
CA LEU A 77 5.93 -6.36 8.60
C LEU A 77 4.73 -6.91 9.41
N ALA A 78 3.64 -6.15 9.52
CA ALA A 78 2.44 -6.54 10.25
C ALA A 78 1.43 -7.33 9.39
N SER A 79 1.36 -7.04 8.10
CA SER A 79 0.49 -7.73 7.16
C SER A 79 0.97 -9.16 6.86
N ALA A 80 0.08 -9.96 6.26
CA ALA A 80 0.44 -11.27 5.75
C ALA A 80 1.64 -11.17 4.80
N PRO A 81 2.59 -12.13 4.85
CA PRO A 81 2.58 -13.35 5.66
C PRO A 81 3.29 -13.23 7.03
N ASN A 82 3.68 -12.02 7.44
CA ASN A 82 4.62 -11.82 8.55
C ASN A 82 3.95 -11.71 9.94
N TYR A 83 2.78 -11.06 10.01
CA TYR A 83 1.96 -10.93 11.22
C TYR A 83 2.69 -10.35 12.46
N ASN A 84 3.74 -9.55 12.26
CA ASN A 84 4.50 -8.94 13.35
C ASN A 84 4.02 -7.51 13.60
N LEU A 85 3.06 -7.37 14.52
CA LEU A 85 2.39 -6.10 14.84
C LEU A 85 3.25 -5.12 15.64
N PHE A 86 4.34 -5.58 16.24
CA PHE A 86 5.12 -4.83 17.25
C PHE A 86 6.57 -4.58 16.82
N GLY A 87 6.96 -4.96 15.61
CA GLY A 87 8.32 -4.77 15.14
C GLY A 87 9.38 -5.58 15.90
N VAL A 88 9.00 -6.69 16.53
CA VAL A 88 9.94 -7.54 17.29
C VAL A 88 10.97 -8.15 16.34
N LYS A 89 12.25 -7.87 16.59
CA LYS A 89 13.37 -8.43 15.82
C LYS A 89 13.74 -9.83 16.34
N GLY A 90 14.17 -10.72 15.46
CA GLY A 90 14.63 -12.07 15.80
C GLY A 90 13.96 -13.15 14.95
N SER A 91 13.85 -14.35 15.53
CA SER A 91 13.14 -15.48 14.91
C SER A 91 11.99 -15.94 15.79
N TYR A 92 10.87 -16.32 15.17
CA TYR A 92 9.76 -16.98 15.84
C TYR A 92 9.55 -18.36 15.20
N ASN A 93 9.68 -19.43 15.99
CA ASN A 93 9.57 -20.83 15.50
C ASN A 93 10.43 -21.13 14.25
N GLY A 94 11.64 -20.56 14.19
CA GLY A 94 12.56 -20.73 13.06
C GLY A 94 12.25 -19.87 11.83
N GLN A 95 11.17 -19.08 11.84
CA GLN A 95 10.83 -18.14 10.77
C GLN A 95 11.47 -16.77 11.01
N VAL A 96 11.92 -16.12 9.94
CA VAL A 96 12.57 -14.81 9.94
C VAL A 96 12.20 -14.04 8.68
N VAL A 97 12.09 -12.71 8.79
CA VAL A 97 11.97 -11.80 7.66
C VAL A 97 12.99 -10.66 7.82
N TYR A 98 13.71 -10.33 6.75
CA TYR A 98 14.69 -9.24 6.74
C TYR A 98 14.09 -8.01 6.07
N MET A 99 14.06 -6.89 6.79
CA MET A 99 13.55 -5.60 6.31
C MET A 99 14.44 -4.47 6.86
N ALA A 100 14.57 -3.38 6.10
CA ALA A 100 15.29 -2.20 6.58
C ALA A 100 14.51 -1.52 7.72
N THR A 101 15.20 -1.17 8.81
CA THR A 101 14.64 -0.41 9.94
C THR A 101 15.29 0.96 10.06
N LYS A 102 14.53 1.96 10.52
CA LYS A 102 15.07 3.29 10.86
C LYS A 102 15.67 3.21 12.27
N GLU A 103 16.94 3.56 12.40
CA GLU A 103 17.65 3.63 13.68
C GLU A 103 18.25 5.03 13.82
N TYR A 104 18.28 5.57 15.04
CA TYR A 104 18.88 6.87 15.33
C TYR A 104 20.05 6.66 16.29
N VAL A 105 21.24 7.15 15.92
CA VAL A 105 22.42 7.16 16.79
C VAL A 105 22.73 8.62 17.10
N THR A 106 22.62 9.01 18.36
CA THR A 106 23.10 10.32 18.81
C THR A 106 24.59 10.20 19.09
N ASP A 107 25.41 10.79 18.23
CA ASP A 107 26.85 10.91 18.45
C ASP A 107 27.11 12.01 19.49
N ASN A 108 27.47 11.60 20.71
CA ASN A 108 27.87 12.52 21.78
C ASN A 108 29.40 12.54 21.83
N GLY A 109 30.02 13.38 21.00
CA GLY A 109 31.46 13.62 21.01
C GLY A 109 32.00 14.09 22.36
#